data_AF-A0A4Q5QX86-F1
#
_entry.id   AF-A0A4Q5QX86-F1
#
_cell.length_a   1.000
_cell.length_b   1.000
_cell.length_c   1.000
_cell.angle_alpha   90.00
_cell.angle_beta   90.00
_cell.angle_gamma   90.00
#
_symmetry.space_group_name_H-M   'P 1'
#
loop_
_entity.id
_entity.type
_entity.pdbx_description
1 polymer ?
#
loop_
_entity_poly.entity_id
_entity_poly.type
_entity_poly.pdbx_seq_one_letter_code
_entity_poly.pdbx_strand_id
1 'polypeptide(L)' 'MALVAIAPWALGLTGAIYGGVALVTTGIFAALAAVVATRRQVEGDTMKPEKRLFSYSILYLFVIFGALVADRWMLP' A
#
# COMPACT_ATOMS: atom_id res chain seq x y z
N MET A 1 -1.11 3.95 -10.74
CA MET A 1 -1.02 2.80 -9.81
C MET A 1 -1.86 3.02 -8.55
N ALA A 2 -1.57 4.01 -7.69
CA ALA A 2 -2.32 4.24 -6.44
C ALA A 2 -3.86 4.32 -6.61
N LEU A 3 -4.35 5.06 -7.61
CA LEU A 3 -5.80 5.15 -7.89
C LEU A 3 -6.43 3.80 -8.27
N VAL A 4 -5.66 2.90 -8.90
CA VAL A 4 -6.14 1.57 -9.30
C VAL A 4 -6.36 0.67 -8.09
N ALA A 5 -5.56 0.83 -7.02
CA ALA A 5 -5.74 0.06 -5.80
C ALA A 5 -7.07 0.41 -5.08
N ILE A 6 -7.52 1.65 -5.19
CA ILE A 6 -8.74 2.17 -4.55
C ILE A 6 -9.97 1.98 -5.44
N ALA A 7 -9.78 1.90 -6.76
CA ALA A 7 -10.86 1.80 -7.75
C ALA A 7 -11.93 0.73 -7.47
N PRO A 8 -11.62 -0.49 -7.00
CA PRO A 8 -12.63 -1.49 -6.71
C PRO A 8 -13.70 -1.02 -5.72
N TRP A 9 -13.30 -0.26 -4.70
CA TRP A 9 -14.25 0.30 -3.73
C TRP A 9 -15.09 1.43 -4.34
N ALA A 10 -14.46 2.32 -5.10
CA ALA A 10 -15.16 3.42 -5.78
C ALA A 10 -16.15 2.92 -6.86
N LEU A 11 -15.86 1.77 -7.47
CA LEU A 11 -16.72 1.11 -8.45
C LEU A 11 -17.78 0.20 -7.82
N GLY A 12 -17.82 0.08 -6.49
CA GLY A 12 -18.76 -0.79 -5.78
C GLY A 12 -18.48 -2.29 -5.93
N LEU A 13 -17.27 -2.67 -6.31
CA LEU A 13 -16.82 -4.07 -6.46
C LEU A 13 -16.34 -4.67 -5.13
N THR A 14 -15.99 -3.82 -4.16
CA THR A 14 -15.59 -4.21 -2.81
C THR A 14 -16.24 -3.30 -1.78
N GLY A 15 -16.29 -3.77 -0.53
CA GLY A 15 -16.86 -3.09 0.61
C GLY A 15 -15.90 -2.12 1.32
N ALA A 16 -16.41 -1.57 2.42
CA ALA A 16 -15.73 -0.53 3.19
C ALA A 16 -14.46 -1.02 3.90
N ILE A 17 -14.34 -2.31 4.21
CA ILE A 17 -13.13 -2.86 4.85
C ILE A 17 -11.98 -2.79 3.85
N TYR A 18 -12.19 -3.29 2.63
CA TYR A 18 -11.19 -3.17 1.57
C TYR A 18 -10.89 -1.71 1.27
N GLY A 19 -11.91 -0.88 1.08
CA GLY A 19 -11.75 0.54 0.73
C GLY A 19 -10.90 1.32 1.75
N GLY A 20 -11.23 1.20 3.03
CA GLY A 20 -10.49 1.85 4.11
C GLY A 20 -9.05 1.37 4.20
N VAL A 21 -8.82 0.06 4.14
CA VAL A 21 -7.47 -0.52 4.16
C VAL A 21 -6.67 -0.06 2.94
N ALA A 22 -7.25 -0.08 1.75
CA ALA A 22 -6.59 0.32 0.52
C ALA A 22 -6.17 1.80 0.56
N LEU A 23 -7.04 2.69 1.04
CA LEU A 23 -6.72 4.11 1.19
C LEU A 23 -5.55 4.35 2.15
N VAL A 24 -5.62 3.79 3.36
CA VAL A 24 -4.60 4.01 4.39
C VAL A 24 -3.25 3.44 3.97
N THR A 25 -3.22 2.19 3.54
CA THR A 25 -1.97 1.50 3.19
C THR A 25 -1.33 2.08 1.93
N THR A 26 -2.13 2.48 0.93
CA THR A 26 -1.62 3.17 -0.26
C THR A 26 -1.07 4.56 0.08
N GLY A 27 -1.72 5.29 0.99
CA GLY A 27 -1.23 6.58 1.47
C GLY A 27 0.13 6.48 2.17
N ILE A 28 0.30 5.50 3.06
CA ILE A 28 1.59 5.23 3.73
C ILE A 28 2.65 4.82 2.70
N PHE A 29 2.30 3.95 1.74
CA PHE A 29 3.20 3.56 0.66
C PHE A 29 3.70 4.78 -0.12
N ALA A 30 2.79 5.68 -0.51
CA ALA A 30 3.11 6.88 -1.27
C ALA A 30 4.04 7.81 -0.48
N ALA A 31 3.83 7.97 0.84
CA ALA A 31 4.71 8.76 1.69
C ALA A 31 6.13 8.15 1.77
N LEU A 32 6.25 6.83 1.95
CA LEU A 32 7.55 6.15 1.96
C LEU A 32 8.24 6.25 0.59
N ALA A 33 7.48 6.13 -0.50
CA ALA A 33 7.99 6.28 -1.86
C ALA A 33 8.48 7.71 -2.12
N ALA A 34 7.79 8.74 -1.63
CA ALA A 34 8.24 10.13 -1.74
C ALA A 34 9.57 10.38 -1.01
N VAL A 35 9.76 9.77 0.18
CA VAL A 35 11.03 9.84 0.92
C VAL A 35 12.17 9.21 0.11
N VAL A 36 11.92 8.06 -0.51
CA VAL A 36 12.94 7.40 -1.37
C VAL A 36 13.18 8.21 -2.64
N ALA A 37 12.14 8.75 -3.27
CA ALA A 37 12.23 9.47 -4.54
C ALA A 37 12.98 10.81 -4.44
N THR A 38 12.91 11.48 -3.29
CA THR A 38 13.57 12.76 -3.04
C THR A 38 14.99 12.60 -2.47
N ARG A 39 15.41 11.37 -2.19
CA ARG A 39 16.71 11.06 -1.62
C ARG A 39 17.80 11.13 -2.69
N ARG A 40 19.00 11.61 -2.31
CA ARG A 40 20.23 11.43 -3.09
C ARG A 40 21.09 10.33 -2.48
N GLN A 41 21.58 9.44 -3.33
CA GLN A 41 22.53 8.39 -2.96
C GLN A 41 23.92 9.01 -2.77
N VAL A 42 24.66 8.50 -1.78
CA VAL A 42 26.05 8.89 -1.50
C VAL A 42 26.92 7.64 -1.40
N GLU A 43 28.23 7.79 -1.55
CA GLU A 43 29.16 6.67 -1.48
C GLU A 43 29.16 6.04 -0.07
N GLY A 44 29.08 4.71 0.00
CA GLY A 44 28.94 3.97 1.26
C GLY A 44 27.50 3.85 1.80
N ASP A 45 26.49 4.22 1.00
CA ASP A 45 25.09 4.15 1.42
C ASP A 45 24.57 2.71 1.59
N THR A 46 23.89 2.48 2.70
CA THR A 46 23.34 1.17 3.09
C THR A 46 21.92 0.91 2.55
N MET A 47 21.34 1.88 1.83
CA MET A 47 20.00 1.84 1.22
C MET A 47 18.88 1.54 2.22
N LYS A 48 18.98 2.10 3.44
CA LYS A 48 18.01 1.83 4.52
C LYS A 48 16.57 2.26 4.14
N PRO A 49 16.32 3.47 3.59
CA PRO A 49 14.98 3.89 3.20
C PRO A 49 14.36 3.01 2.11
N GLU A 50 15.16 2.59 1.13
CA GLU A 50 14.75 1.75 0.00
C GLU A 50 14.39 0.35 0.49
N LYS A 51 15.22 -0.26 1.36
CA LYS A 51 14.92 -1.55 2.00
C LYS A 51 13.65 -1.47 2.84
N ARG A 52 13.43 -0.36 3.55
CA ARG A 52 12.20 -0.15 4.32
C ARG A 52 10.97 -0.07 3.43
N LEU A 53 11.04 0.68 2.32
CA LEU A 53 9.96 0.75 1.34
C LEU A 53 9.67 -0.63 0.72
N PHE A 54 10.70 -1.41 0.42
CA PHE A 54 10.54 -2.76 -0.11
C PHE A 54 9.90 -3.72 0.91
N SER A 55 10.36 -3.73 2.17
CA SER A 55 9.72 -4.55 3.20
C SER A 55 8.26 -4.14 3.43
N TYR A 56 7.97 -2.83 3.38
CA TYR A 56 6.60 -2.34 3.45
C TYR A 56 5.76 -2.78 2.25
N SER A 57 6.32 -2.89 1.04
CA SER A 57 5.58 -3.35 -0.15
C SER A 57 5.08 -4.78 -0.02
N ILE A 58 5.89 -5.66 0.56
CA ILE A 58 5.51 -7.05 0.84
C ILE A 58 4.35 -7.06 1.83
N LEU A 59 4.47 -6.34 2.96
CA LEU A 59 3.40 -6.22 3.94
C LEU A 59 2.13 -5.64 3.34
N TYR A 60 2.25 -4.58 2.55
CA TYR A 60 1.15 -3.92 1.83
C TYR A 60 0.35 -4.91 0.99
N LEU A 61 1.03 -5.79 0.23
CA LEU A 61 0.36 -6.81 -0.58
C LEU A 61 -0.44 -7.78 0.28
N PHE A 62 0.17 -8.32 1.35
CA PHE A 62 -0.53 -9.22 2.26
C PHE A 62 -1.75 -8.55 2.90
N VAL A 63 -1.62 -7.30 3.31
CA VAL A 63 -2.70 -6.54 3.94
C VAL A 63 -3.85 -6.25 2.96
N ILE A 64 -3.55 -5.82 1.74
CA ILE A 64 -4.57 -5.58 0.70
C ILE A 64 -5.33 -6.87 0.36
N PHE A 65 -4.61 -7.97 0.11
CA PHE A 65 -5.25 -9.25 -0.23
C PHE A 65 -6.01 -9.84 0.96
N GLY A 66 -5.45 -9.75 2.17
CA GLY A 66 -6.13 -10.16 3.39
C GLY A 66 -7.40 -9.35 3.65
N ALA A 67 -7.35 -8.04 3.43
CA ALA A 67 -8.52 -7.17 3.54
C ALA A 67 -9.59 -7.51 2.50
N LEU A 68 -9.22 -7.85 1.26
CA LEU A 68 -10.18 -8.32 0.26
C LEU A 68 -10.92 -9.58 0.70
N VAL A 69 -10.20 -10.56 1.27
CA VAL A 69 -10.80 -11.79 1.80
C VAL A 69 -11.71 -11.48 2.98
N ALA A 70 -11.24 -10.66 3.93
CA ALA A 70 -12.01 -10.28 5.10
C ALA A 70 -13.28 -9.50 4.73
N ASP A 71 -13.16 -8.56 3.80
CA ASP A 71 -14.27 -7.79 3.26
C ASP A 71 -15.35 -8.71 2.67
N ARG A 72 -14.95 -9.69 1.84
CA ARG A 72 -15.89 -10.67 1.27
C ARG A 72 -16.55 -11.59 2.30
N TRP A 73 -15.88 -11.90 3.40
CA TRP A 73 -16.42 -12.77 4.46
C TRP A 73 -17.33 -12.01 5.44
N MET A 74 -17.01 -10.74 5.72
CA MET A 74 -17.72 -9.92 6.70
C MET A 74 -18.84 -9.08 6.10
N LEU A 75 -18.68 -8.64 4.86
CA LEU A 75 -19.62 -7.80 4.12
C LEU A 75 -19.99 -8.54 2.81
N PRO A 76 -20.95 -9.48 2.85
CA PRO A 76 -21.34 -10.28 1.68
C PRO A 76 -22.02 -9.48 0.58
#